data_AF-A0A426Z0B1-F1
#
_entry.id   AF-A0A426Z0B1-F1
#
_cell.length_a   1.000
_cell.length_b   1.000
_cell.length_c   1.000
_cell.angle_alpha   90.00
_cell.angle_beta   90.00
_cell.angle_gamma   90.00
#
_symmetry.space_group_name_H-M   'P 1'
#
loop_
_entity.id
_entity.type
_entity.pdbx_description
1 polymer ?
#
loop_
_entity_poly.entity_id
_entity_poly.type
_entity_poly.pdbx_seq_one_letter_code
_entity_poly.pdbx_strand_id
1 'polypeptide(L)'
;MAGKGATVAKNYFVLNTGDKIPAIGIGTWQYGGDLCVEAVATALTVGYRHIDCAHLYGNEVEVGKALAKAFKGGIKRDDLFLTSKLYCATNSHKRVENSVRVSLKSLGISYLDLYLVHWPECSAFGDATDPSWKSASEYRQFSQRLKPTWEAMEGLVRTGLVRAIGVSNFDSHQIRELLQFAKIVPAVNQDELVKFCREKCIHVSAHTPLGVPTSRVVPMTNPSLSDSGSEDEAGTPRIAFRRIEPQICLFGNGPVNTSETGFLPATGPLQAVHEIEDDTE
;
A
#
# COMPACT_ATOMS: atom_id res chain seq x y z
N MET A 1 -11.72 34.69 26.16
CA MET A 1 -12.04 33.74 25.08
C MET A 1 -10.74 33.13 24.60
N ALA A 2 -10.48 31.86 24.90
CA ALA A 2 -9.30 31.17 24.41
C ALA A 2 -9.51 30.82 22.93
N GLY A 3 -8.64 31.31 22.05
CA GLY A 3 -8.67 30.99 20.63
C GLY A 3 -8.49 29.48 20.44
N LYS A 4 -9.42 28.86 19.72
CA LYS A 4 -9.24 27.50 19.18
C LYS A 4 -8.02 27.56 18.26
N GLY A 5 -6.87 27.06 18.74
CA GLY A 5 -5.70 26.88 17.90
C GLY A 5 -6.06 25.99 16.73
N ALA A 6 -5.89 26.49 15.51
CA ALA A 6 -6.03 25.68 14.32
C ALA A 6 -5.07 24.49 14.44
N THR A 7 -5.61 23.27 14.55
CA THR A 7 -4.83 22.06 14.38
C THR A 7 -4.25 22.08 12.97
N VAL A 8 -2.96 22.34 12.85
CA VAL A 8 -2.22 22.15 11.60
C VAL A 8 -2.41 20.69 11.21
N ALA A 9 -3.00 20.44 10.03
CA ALA A 9 -3.19 19.10 9.52
C ALA A 9 -1.84 18.37 9.50
N LYS A 10 -1.76 17.21 10.15
CA LYS A 10 -0.54 16.39 10.12
C LYS A 10 -0.45 15.73 8.75
N ASN A 11 0.63 16.01 8.00
CA ASN A 11 0.88 15.40 6.68
C ASN A 11 1.40 13.95 6.78
N TYR A 12 1.21 13.29 7.92
CA TYR A 12 1.68 11.94 8.21
C TYR A 12 0.79 11.27 9.25
N PHE A 13 0.90 9.95 9.31
CA PHE A 13 0.31 9.09 10.32
C PHE A 13 1.40 8.38 11.12
N VAL A 14 1.11 8.00 12.36
CA VAL A 14 2.03 7.23 13.20
C VAL A 14 1.62 5.76 13.13
N LEU A 15 2.59 4.91 12.79
CA LEU A 15 2.43 3.45 12.77
C LEU A 15 2.52 2.90 14.20
N ASN A 16 2.08 1.65 14.40
CA ASN A 16 2.25 0.96 15.69
C ASN A 16 3.73 0.73 16.07
N THR A 17 4.66 0.90 15.13
CA THR A 17 6.12 0.92 15.37
C THR A 17 6.62 2.25 15.95
N GLY A 18 5.78 3.30 15.93
CA GLY A 18 6.16 4.68 16.25
C GLY A 18 6.71 5.47 15.05
N ASP A 19 6.98 4.81 13.92
CA ASP A 19 7.42 5.47 12.70
C ASP A 19 6.32 6.32 12.07
N LYS A 20 6.73 7.35 11.31
CA LYS A 20 5.83 8.28 10.63
C LYS A 20 5.73 7.93 9.15
N ILE A 21 4.54 7.52 8.71
CA ILE A 21 4.24 7.30 7.29
C ILE A 21 3.60 8.57 6.70
N PRO A 22 4.17 9.19 5.65
CA PRO A 22 3.55 10.35 5.00
C PRO A 22 2.17 10.01 4.44
N ALA A 23 1.23 10.95 4.60
CA ALA A 23 -0.18 10.70 4.31
C ALA A 23 -0.48 10.39 2.84
N ILE A 24 0.37 10.89 1.93
CA ILE A 24 0.26 10.69 0.49
C ILE A 24 1.61 10.17 -0.02
N GLY A 25 1.57 9.06 -0.74
CA GLY A 25 2.69 8.51 -1.49
C GLY A 25 2.42 8.48 -2.99
N ILE A 26 3.48 8.34 -3.79
CA ILE A 26 3.36 8.02 -5.21
C ILE A 26 3.45 6.50 -5.40
N GLY A 27 2.40 5.89 -5.96
CA GLY A 27 2.44 4.50 -6.40
C GLY A 27 3.22 4.37 -7.69
N THR A 28 3.94 3.26 -7.87
CA THR A 28 4.75 3.02 -9.07
C THR A 28 4.22 1.90 -9.98
N TRP A 29 3.01 1.38 -9.75
CA TRP A 29 2.45 0.33 -10.60
C TRP A 29 2.11 0.86 -12.02
N GLN A 30 2.34 0.03 -13.04
CA GLN A 30 2.15 0.32 -14.48
C GLN A 30 3.06 1.37 -15.14
N TYR A 31 4.12 1.85 -14.46
CA TYR A 31 5.16 2.67 -15.11
C TYR A 31 6.37 1.83 -15.49
N GLY A 32 7.04 2.19 -16.57
CA GLY A 32 8.29 1.56 -16.99
C GLY A 32 9.18 2.55 -17.72
N GLY A 33 10.47 2.23 -17.78
CA GLY A 33 11.47 3.04 -18.48
C GLY A 33 11.56 4.47 -17.95
N ASP A 34 11.82 5.42 -18.85
CA ASP A 34 12.07 6.83 -18.51
C ASP A 34 10.88 7.51 -17.83
N LEU A 35 9.65 7.10 -18.16
CA LEU A 35 8.44 7.65 -17.55
C LEU A 35 8.40 7.39 -16.03
N CYS A 36 8.82 6.19 -15.59
CA CYS A 36 8.89 5.88 -14.15
C CYS A 36 9.92 6.79 -13.45
N VAL A 37 11.09 6.98 -14.08
CA VAL A 37 12.16 7.84 -13.54
C VAL A 37 11.67 9.29 -13.41
N GLU A 38 11.02 9.82 -14.44
CA GLU A 38 10.52 11.19 -14.48
C GLU A 38 9.37 11.43 -13.49
N ALA A 39 8.42 10.49 -13.39
CA ALA A 39 7.29 10.58 -12.47
C ALA A 39 7.78 10.65 -11.00
N VAL A 40 8.69 9.75 -10.63
CA VAL A 40 9.25 9.72 -9.27
C VAL A 40 10.09 10.97 -8.99
N ALA A 41 10.95 11.39 -9.92
CA ALA A 41 11.75 12.60 -9.75
C ALA A 41 10.88 13.86 -9.61
N THR A 42 9.81 13.94 -10.39
CA THR A 42 8.84 15.04 -10.32
C THR A 42 8.12 15.04 -8.97
N ALA A 43 7.63 13.89 -8.51
CA ALA A 43 6.97 13.77 -7.21
C ALA A 43 7.87 14.25 -6.06
N LEU A 44 9.14 13.83 -6.05
CA LEU A 44 10.12 14.26 -5.05
C LEU A 44 10.38 15.77 -5.09
N THR A 45 10.42 16.36 -6.30
CA THR A 45 10.57 17.81 -6.52
C THR A 45 9.36 18.59 -6.01
N VAL A 46 8.15 18.08 -6.21
CA VAL A 46 6.89 18.69 -5.74
C VAL A 46 6.71 18.57 -4.22
N GLY A 47 7.44 17.66 -3.57
CA GLY A 47 7.47 17.53 -2.10
C GLY A 47 6.98 16.19 -1.56
N TYR A 48 6.70 15.20 -2.42
CA TYR A 48 6.40 13.85 -1.95
C TYR A 48 7.59 13.30 -1.17
N ARG A 49 7.28 12.56 -0.10
CA ARG A 49 8.26 11.87 0.73
C ARG A 49 7.91 10.40 0.96
N HIS A 50 6.89 9.88 0.28
CA HIS A 50 6.51 8.48 0.31
C HIS A 50 6.43 7.93 -1.11
N ILE A 51 7.09 6.80 -1.36
CA ILE A 51 7.10 6.09 -2.64
C ILE A 51 6.71 4.64 -2.39
N ASP A 52 5.75 4.15 -3.16
CA ASP A 52 5.26 2.78 -3.09
C ASP A 52 5.66 1.98 -4.31
N CYS A 53 6.52 1.01 -4.05
CA CYS A 53 7.04 0.09 -5.03
C CYS A 53 6.53 -1.32 -4.75
N ALA A 54 6.82 -2.24 -5.66
CA ALA A 54 6.78 -3.66 -5.41
C ALA A 54 7.75 -4.34 -6.37
N HIS A 55 8.37 -5.44 -5.93
CA HIS A 55 9.24 -6.22 -6.80
C HIS A 55 8.50 -6.67 -8.09
N LEU A 56 7.21 -7.00 -7.95
CA LEU A 56 6.36 -7.46 -9.04
C LEU A 56 6.16 -6.41 -10.14
N TYR A 57 6.23 -5.11 -9.82
CA TYR A 57 5.99 -4.05 -10.82
C TYR A 57 7.11 -3.95 -11.85
N GLY A 58 8.25 -4.62 -11.62
CA GLY A 58 9.33 -4.74 -12.59
C GLY A 58 10.10 -3.44 -12.84
N ASN A 59 9.93 -2.43 -11.99
CA ASN A 59 10.46 -1.07 -12.23
C ASN A 59 11.25 -0.47 -11.04
N GLU A 60 11.65 -1.28 -10.06
CA GLU A 60 12.43 -0.80 -8.91
C GLU A 60 13.79 -0.20 -9.31
N VAL A 61 14.37 -0.62 -10.45
CA VAL A 61 15.62 -0.06 -10.98
C VAL A 61 15.41 1.38 -11.46
N GLU A 62 14.29 1.66 -12.12
CA GLU A 62 13.90 3.01 -12.56
C GLU A 62 13.67 3.93 -11.36
N VAL A 63 12.96 3.44 -10.34
CA VAL A 63 12.79 4.16 -9.08
C VAL A 63 14.15 4.46 -8.45
N GLY A 64 15.07 3.48 -8.43
CA GLY A 64 16.44 3.66 -7.93
C GLY A 64 17.22 4.74 -8.68
N LYS A 65 17.06 4.87 -10.00
CA LYS A 65 17.65 5.97 -10.79
C LYS A 65 17.11 7.34 -10.35
N ALA A 66 15.81 7.45 -10.08
CA ALA A 66 15.20 8.69 -9.59
C ALA A 66 15.68 9.04 -8.18
N LEU A 67 15.76 8.05 -7.28
CA LEU A 67 16.31 8.20 -5.93
C LEU A 67 17.76 8.68 -5.96
N ALA A 68 18.61 8.10 -6.82
CA ALA A 68 20.00 8.52 -6.95
C ALA A 68 20.14 9.99 -7.39
N LYS A 69 19.26 10.48 -8.28
CA LYS A 69 19.20 11.89 -8.65
C LYS A 69 18.76 12.76 -7.47
N ALA A 70 17.71 12.35 -6.74
CA ALA A 70 17.20 13.05 -5.58
C ALA A 70 18.25 13.19 -4.45
N PHE A 71 19.01 12.13 -4.18
CA PHE A 71 20.09 12.15 -3.19
C PHE A 71 21.22 13.09 -3.59
N LYS A 72 21.62 13.10 -4.88
CA LYS A 72 22.57 14.09 -5.40
C LYS A 72 22.04 15.53 -5.30
N GLY A 73 20.72 15.70 -5.40
CA GLY A 73 20.01 16.97 -5.20
C GLY A 73 19.84 17.40 -3.74
N GLY A 74 20.30 16.59 -2.77
CA GLY A 74 20.31 16.95 -1.34
C GLY A 74 19.18 16.38 -0.49
N ILE A 75 18.25 15.61 -1.07
CA ILE A 75 17.27 14.85 -0.26
C ILE A 75 18.02 13.76 0.51
N LYS A 76 17.78 13.63 1.82
CA LYS A 76 18.40 12.56 2.62
C LYS A 76 17.55 11.30 2.54
N ARG A 77 18.18 10.13 2.67
CA ARG A 77 17.46 8.85 2.75
C ARG A 77 16.42 8.85 3.87
N ASP A 78 16.76 9.41 5.02
CA ASP A 78 15.89 9.44 6.21
C ASP A 78 14.72 10.44 6.08
N ASP A 79 14.72 11.28 5.05
CA ASP A 79 13.57 12.15 4.72
C ASP A 79 12.50 11.39 3.92
N LEU A 80 12.79 10.17 3.44
CA LEU A 80 11.92 9.37 2.59
C LEU A 80 11.34 8.18 3.34
N PHE A 81 10.11 7.83 2.98
CA PHE A 81 9.43 6.60 3.36
C PHE A 81 9.29 5.72 2.11
N LEU A 82 10.02 4.61 2.05
CA LEU A 82 10.03 3.70 0.90
C LEU A 82 9.36 2.38 1.26
N THR A 83 8.31 2.05 0.50
CA THR A 83 7.57 0.80 0.59
C THR A 83 7.96 -0.11 -0.57
N SER A 84 8.25 -1.38 -0.31
CA SER A 84 8.26 -2.43 -1.35
C SER A 84 7.52 -3.67 -0.85
N LYS A 85 7.34 -4.66 -1.72
CA LYS A 85 6.48 -5.82 -1.44
C LYS A 85 7.12 -7.13 -1.89
N LEU A 86 7.06 -8.12 -1.02
CA LEU A 86 7.26 -9.53 -1.33
C LEU A 86 6.04 -10.01 -2.12
N TYR A 87 6.23 -10.63 -3.29
CA TYR A 87 5.13 -11.00 -4.18
C TYR A 87 4.00 -11.78 -3.50
N CYS A 88 4.31 -12.84 -2.76
CA CYS A 88 3.31 -13.64 -2.07
C CYS A 88 3.94 -14.45 -0.93
N ALA A 89 3.10 -14.98 -0.04
CA ALA A 89 3.54 -15.88 1.02
C ALA A 89 4.29 -17.10 0.47
N THR A 90 5.41 -17.46 1.10
CA THR A 90 6.30 -18.56 0.72
C THR A 90 6.77 -19.32 1.97
N ASN A 91 7.09 -20.61 1.81
CA ASN A 91 7.61 -21.44 2.89
C ASN A 91 9.14 -21.34 3.08
N SER A 92 9.80 -20.33 2.51
CA SER A 92 11.27 -20.23 2.50
C SER A 92 11.78 -18.88 3.02
N HIS A 93 12.42 -18.92 4.19
CA HIS A 93 13.02 -17.73 4.81
C HIS A 93 14.11 -17.13 3.92
N LYS A 94 14.92 -17.98 3.28
CA LYS A 94 15.98 -17.55 2.36
C LYS A 94 15.42 -16.83 1.14
N ARG A 95 14.25 -17.26 0.62
CA ARG A 95 13.60 -16.56 -0.49
C ARG A 95 13.12 -15.18 -0.07
N VAL A 96 12.52 -15.06 1.12
CA VAL A 96 12.08 -13.76 1.67
C VAL A 96 13.25 -12.79 1.83
N GLU A 97 14.36 -13.22 2.43
CA GLU A 97 15.55 -12.38 2.57
C GLU A 97 16.17 -12.02 1.22
N ASN A 98 16.27 -12.98 0.29
CA ASN A 98 16.81 -12.71 -1.04
C ASN A 98 15.93 -11.70 -1.81
N SER A 99 14.60 -11.82 -1.72
CA SER A 99 13.67 -10.90 -2.36
C SER A 99 13.86 -9.46 -1.88
N VAL A 100 13.93 -9.23 -0.56
CA VAL A 100 14.16 -7.86 -0.06
C VAL A 100 15.54 -7.33 -0.48
N ARG A 101 16.58 -8.18 -0.48
CA ARG A 101 17.93 -7.77 -0.90
C ARG A 101 17.99 -7.39 -2.38
N VAL A 102 17.24 -8.09 -3.23
CA VAL A 102 17.09 -7.73 -4.64
C VAL A 102 16.43 -6.35 -4.76
N SER A 103 15.32 -6.10 -4.05
CA SER A 103 14.67 -4.79 -4.05
C SER A 103 15.58 -3.67 -3.56
N LEU A 104 16.29 -3.88 -2.44
CA LEU A 104 17.27 -2.91 -1.91
C LEU A 104 18.37 -2.58 -2.94
N LYS A 105 18.89 -3.61 -3.63
CA LYS A 105 19.89 -3.43 -4.69
C LYS A 105 19.34 -2.66 -5.88
N SER A 106 18.13 -3.01 -6.36
CA SER A 106 17.48 -2.33 -7.49
C SER A 106 17.20 -0.86 -7.19
N LEU A 107 16.72 -0.57 -5.97
CA LEU A 107 16.44 0.78 -5.49
C LEU A 107 17.72 1.58 -5.15
N GLY A 108 18.85 0.91 -4.95
CA GLY A 108 20.12 1.54 -4.57
C GLY A 108 20.12 2.09 -3.15
N ILE A 109 19.46 1.41 -2.21
CA ILE A 109 19.31 1.82 -0.80
C ILE A 109 19.71 0.68 0.16
N SER A 110 19.96 1.01 1.43
CA SER A 110 20.39 0.02 2.45
C SER A 110 19.24 -0.57 3.28
N TYR A 111 18.10 0.11 3.36
CA TYR A 111 16.91 -0.35 4.10
C TYR A 111 15.61 0.15 3.45
N LEU A 112 14.51 -0.55 3.70
CA LEU A 112 13.14 -0.09 3.41
C LEU A 112 12.45 0.39 4.69
N ASP A 113 11.57 1.38 4.58
CA ASP A 113 10.74 1.82 5.71
C ASP A 113 9.62 0.83 5.97
N LEU A 114 9.04 0.29 4.92
CA LEU A 114 7.96 -0.69 4.99
C LEU A 114 8.15 -1.81 3.96
N TYR A 115 8.00 -3.05 4.40
CA TYR A 115 7.97 -4.21 3.51
C TYR A 115 6.70 -5.02 3.70
N LEU A 116 5.92 -5.19 2.64
CA LEU A 116 4.61 -5.85 2.68
C LEU A 116 4.65 -7.25 2.08
N VAL A 117 3.86 -8.17 2.63
CA VAL A 117 3.41 -9.33 1.84
C VAL A 117 2.34 -8.84 0.88
N HIS A 118 2.63 -8.82 -0.42
CA HIS A 118 1.80 -8.18 -1.45
C HIS A 118 0.45 -8.89 -1.64
N TRP A 119 0.46 -10.22 -1.60
CA TRP A 119 -0.73 -11.06 -1.67
C TRP A 119 -0.66 -12.20 -0.66
N PRO A 120 -1.79 -12.59 -0.04
CA PRO A 120 -1.83 -13.76 0.85
C PRO A 120 -1.45 -15.05 0.13
N GLU A 121 -1.71 -15.12 -1.18
CA GLU A 121 -1.45 -16.27 -2.02
C GLU A 121 -0.87 -15.84 -3.38
N CYS A 122 -0.09 -16.71 -4.01
CA CYS A 122 0.45 -16.43 -5.35
C CYS A 122 -0.62 -16.73 -6.41
N SER A 123 -0.85 -15.80 -7.34
CA SER A 123 -1.55 -16.11 -8.58
C SER A 123 -0.67 -16.96 -9.50
N ALA A 124 -1.29 -17.89 -10.23
CA ALA A 124 -0.63 -18.68 -11.27
C ALA A 124 -0.13 -17.80 -12.43
N PHE A 125 -0.73 -16.63 -12.64
CA PHE A 125 -0.47 -15.76 -13.78
C PHE A 125 0.55 -14.65 -13.51
N GLY A 126 0.89 -14.39 -12.24
CA GLY A 126 1.98 -13.47 -11.91
C GLY A 126 1.67 -11.98 -12.12
N ASP A 127 0.42 -11.59 -12.31
CA ASP A 127 0.04 -10.18 -12.44
C ASP A 127 -0.42 -9.58 -11.10
N ALA A 128 -0.17 -8.29 -10.90
CA ALA A 128 -0.60 -7.53 -9.74
C ALA A 128 -2.13 -7.30 -9.70
N THR A 129 -2.87 -7.57 -10.77
CA THR A 129 -4.34 -7.42 -10.82
C THR A 129 -5.11 -8.72 -10.75
N ASP A 130 -4.42 -9.86 -10.83
CA ASP A 130 -5.07 -11.17 -10.86
C ASP A 130 -5.12 -11.76 -9.44
N PRO A 131 -6.30 -11.79 -8.79
CA PRO A 131 -6.43 -12.48 -7.50
C PRO A 131 -6.19 -13.99 -7.68
N SER A 132 -5.79 -14.66 -6.59
CA SER A 132 -5.66 -16.13 -6.61
C SER A 132 -7.02 -16.80 -6.88
N TRP A 133 -7.00 -17.92 -7.61
CA TRP A 133 -8.17 -18.76 -7.86
C TRP A 133 -8.49 -19.58 -6.61
N LYS A 134 -9.64 -19.36 -5.96
CA LYS A 134 -9.95 -19.95 -4.64
C LYS A 134 -10.42 -21.43 -4.71
N SER A 135 -9.82 -22.31 -3.90
CA SER A 135 -10.32 -23.63 -3.52
C SER A 135 -10.19 -23.90 -2.01
N ALA A 136 -11.07 -24.72 -1.43
CA ALA A 136 -11.03 -25.05 0.01
C ALA A 136 -9.74 -25.74 0.48
N SER A 137 -8.97 -26.35 -0.44
CA SER A 137 -7.66 -26.95 -0.12
C SER A 137 -6.57 -25.89 0.15
N GLU A 138 -6.77 -24.65 -0.30
CA GLU A 138 -5.78 -23.58 -0.20
C GLU A 138 -5.76 -22.93 1.18
N TYR A 139 -6.88 -22.91 1.91
CA TYR A 139 -6.92 -22.31 3.24
C TYR A 139 -5.95 -22.97 4.24
N ARG A 140 -5.86 -24.31 4.25
CA ARG A 140 -4.85 -25.02 5.07
C ARG A 140 -3.42 -24.76 4.58
N GLN A 141 -3.24 -24.50 3.30
CA GLN A 141 -1.92 -24.16 2.73
C GLN A 141 -1.55 -22.70 2.98
N PHE A 142 -2.51 -21.81 3.20
CA PHE A 142 -2.29 -20.40 3.49
C PHE A 142 -1.51 -20.23 4.79
N SER A 143 -2.00 -20.70 5.95
CA SER A 143 -1.27 -20.53 7.22
C SER A 143 0.05 -21.30 7.29
N GLN A 144 0.13 -22.46 6.63
CA GLN A 144 1.40 -23.20 6.50
C GLN A 144 2.47 -22.40 5.73
N ARG A 145 2.08 -21.55 4.78
CA ARG A 145 2.98 -20.65 4.05
C ARG A 145 3.19 -19.32 4.75
N LEU A 146 2.13 -18.76 5.34
CA LEU A 146 2.16 -17.44 5.97
C LEU A 146 3.02 -17.43 7.22
N LYS A 147 2.94 -18.45 8.08
CA LYS A 147 3.73 -18.50 9.31
C LYS A 147 5.25 -18.40 9.05
N PRO A 148 5.88 -19.26 8.24
CA PRO A 148 7.30 -19.12 7.94
C PRO A 148 7.63 -17.84 7.15
N THR A 149 6.71 -17.35 6.32
CA THR A 149 6.87 -16.03 5.67
C THR A 149 7.01 -14.93 6.72
N TRP A 150 6.07 -14.87 7.66
CA TRP A 150 6.03 -13.82 8.66
C TRP A 150 7.21 -13.92 9.63
N GLU A 151 7.58 -15.12 10.07
CA GLU A 151 8.79 -15.34 10.88
C GLU A 151 10.07 -14.82 10.17
N ALA A 152 10.14 -14.98 8.85
CA ALA A 152 11.22 -14.43 8.04
C ALA A 152 11.14 -12.90 7.94
N MET A 153 9.95 -12.33 7.69
CA MET A 153 9.70 -10.87 7.68
C MET A 153 10.11 -10.23 9.01
N GLU A 154 9.78 -10.84 10.14
CA GLU A 154 10.23 -10.40 11.47
C GLU A 154 11.76 -10.45 11.60
N GLY A 155 12.41 -11.42 10.97
CA GLY A 155 13.87 -11.48 10.86
C GLY A 155 14.47 -10.32 10.09
N LEU A 156 13.78 -9.83 9.05
CA LEU A 156 14.22 -8.65 8.29
C LEU A 156 14.23 -7.39 9.17
N VAL A 157 13.26 -7.25 10.07
CA VAL A 157 13.24 -6.15 11.04
C VAL A 157 14.44 -6.25 11.98
N ARG A 158 14.68 -7.44 12.54
CA ARG A 158 15.82 -7.68 13.46
C ARG A 158 17.18 -7.40 12.82
N THR A 159 17.31 -7.64 11.51
CA THR A 159 18.56 -7.39 10.77
C THR A 159 18.70 -5.95 10.27
N GLY A 160 17.67 -5.11 10.43
CA GLY A 160 17.67 -3.71 9.97
C GLY A 160 17.51 -3.55 8.46
N LEU A 161 17.17 -4.61 7.72
CA LEU A 161 16.89 -4.52 6.28
C LEU A 161 15.57 -3.79 6.01
N VAL A 162 14.63 -3.85 6.96
CA VAL A 162 13.34 -3.17 6.91
C VAL A 162 13.02 -2.58 8.28
N ARG A 163 12.36 -1.42 8.35
CA ARG A 163 11.99 -0.78 9.64
C ARG A 163 10.62 -1.26 10.15
N ALA A 164 9.66 -1.41 9.24
CA ALA A 164 8.34 -1.96 9.51
C ALA A 164 7.96 -3.05 8.50
N ILE A 165 7.06 -3.94 8.90
CA ILE A 165 6.49 -5.01 8.07
C ILE A 165 4.97 -4.96 8.10
N GLY A 166 4.33 -5.39 7.01
CA GLY A 166 2.89 -5.38 6.89
C GLY A 166 2.38 -6.35 5.83
N VAL A 167 1.11 -6.20 5.48
CA VAL A 167 0.41 -7.01 4.48
C VAL A 167 -0.35 -6.13 3.49
N SER A 168 -0.78 -6.69 2.38
CA SER A 168 -1.62 -6.04 1.37
C SER A 168 -2.59 -7.06 0.81
N ASN A 169 -3.83 -6.65 0.54
CA ASN A 169 -4.91 -7.53 0.09
C ASN A 169 -5.26 -8.65 1.09
N PHE A 170 -5.17 -8.37 2.39
CA PHE A 170 -5.53 -9.33 3.44
C PHE A 170 -6.89 -8.97 4.05
N ASP A 171 -7.79 -9.96 4.07
CA ASP A 171 -9.08 -9.83 4.74
C ASP A 171 -8.99 -9.96 6.28
N SER A 172 -10.10 -9.72 6.96
CA SER A 172 -10.14 -9.73 8.43
C SER A 172 -9.86 -11.11 9.04
N HIS A 173 -10.14 -12.19 8.32
CA HIS A 173 -9.93 -13.55 8.77
C HIS A 173 -8.44 -13.93 8.66
N GLN A 174 -7.82 -13.61 7.52
CA GLN A 174 -6.40 -13.79 7.27
C GLN A 174 -5.54 -12.99 8.26
N ILE A 175 -5.92 -11.75 8.58
CA ILE A 175 -5.23 -10.97 9.62
C ILE A 175 -5.45 -11.59 11.00
N ARG A 176 -6.67 -12.04 11.34
CA ARG A 176 -6.92 -12.73 12.63
C ARG A 176 -6.02 -13.93 12.79
N GLU A 177 -5.84 -14.72 11.74
CA GLU A 177 -4.97 -15.88 11.73
C GLU A 177 -3.49 -15.50 11.88
N LEU A 178 -3.03 -14.50 11.13
CA LEU A 178 -1.68 -13.95 11.27
C LEU A 178 -1.36 -13.55 12.72
N LEU A 179 -2.29 -12.86 13.37
CA LEU A 179 -2.13 -12.38 14.74
C LEU A 179 -2.02 -13.50 15.78
N GLN A 180 -2.39 -14.75 15.46
CA GLN A 180 -2.23 -15.88 16.38
C GLN A 180 -0.77 -16.28 16.59
N PHE A 181 0.11 -15.98 15.64
CA PHE A 181 1.52 -16.36 15.70
C PHE A 181 2.50 -15.20 15.50
N ALA A 182 2.03 -14.03 15.08
CA ALA A 182 2.85 -12.83 14.91
C ALA A 182 3.43 -12.34 16.24
N LYS A 183 4.75 -12.18 16.30
CA LYS A 183 5.46 -11.49 17.38
C LYS A 183 5.56 -10.00 17.11
N ILE A 184 5.70 -9.62 15.84
CA ILE A 184 5.56 -8.23 15.38
C ILE A 184 4.20 -8.11 14.70
N VAL A 185 3.33 -7.25 15.23
CA VAL A 185 2.03 -6.93 14.63
C VAL A 185 2.27 -6.21 13.30
N PRO A 186 1.55 -6.54 12.21
CA PRO A 186 1.66 -5.81 10.95
C PRO A 186 1.43 -4.31 11.19
N ALA A 187 2.35 -3.48 10.71
CA ALA A 187 2.25 -2.03 10.84
C ALA A 187 1.17 -1.46 9.91
N VAL A 188 1.04 -2.05 8.72
CA VAL A 188 0.15 -1.62 7.64
C VAL A 188 -0.59 -2.82 7.05
N ASN A 189 -1.88 -2.64 6.76
CA ASN A 189 -2.59 -3.39 5.72
C ASN A 189 -2.87 -2.44 4.55
N GLN A 190 -2.30 -2.71 3.38
CA GLN A 190 -2.57 -1.91 2.17
C GLN A 190 -3.77 -2.53 1.43
N ASP A 191 -4.97 -2.04 1.76
CA ASP A 191 -6.30 -2.52 1.34
C ASP A 191 -7.39 -1.50 1.77
N GLU A 192 -8.68 -1.85 1.70
CA GLU A 192 -9.82 -1.01 2.11
C GLU A 192 -10.43 -1.39 3.49
N LEU A 193 -9.85 -2.37 4.20
CA LEU A 193 -10.38 -2.90 5.46
C LEU A 193 -10.14 -1.97 6.69
N VAL A 194 -10.85 -0.85 6.75
CA VAL A 194 -10.58 0.23 7.74
C VAL A 194 -10.94 -0.14 9.18
N LYS A 195 -12.20 -0.52 9.45
CA LYS A 195 -12.73 -0.67 10.82
C LYS A 195 -11.95 -1.72 11.62
N PHE A 196 -11.81 -2.91 11.05
CA PHE A 196 -11.11 -4.02 11.69
C PHE A 196 -9.63 -3.71 11.93
N CYS A 197 -8.92 -3.14 10.94
CA CYS A 197 -7.50 -2.79 11.12
C CYS A 197 -7.30 -1.73 12.21
N ARG A 198 -8.22 -0.75 12.31
CA ARG A 198 -8.18 0.26 13.37
C ARG A 198 -8.29 -0.35 14.77
N GLU A 199 -9.20 -1.28 14.97
CA GLU A 199 -9.36 -1.99 16.25
C GLU A 199 -8.10 -2.78 16.65
N LYS A 200 -7.32 -3.22 15.66
CA LYS A 200 -6.05 -3.95 15.87
C LYS A 200 -4.81 -3.05 15.88
N CYS A 201 -4.98 -1.72 15.81
CA CYS A 201 -3.87 -0.76 15.68
C CYS A 201 -2.96 -1.04 14.47
N ILE A 202 -3.56 -1.46 13.35
CA ILE A 202 -2.90 -1.66 12.06
C ILE A 202 -3.29 -0.49 11.16
N HIS A 203 -2.32 0.25 10.63
CA HIS A 203 -2.58 1.37 9.71
C HIS A 203 -3.18 0.84 8.40
N VAL A 204 -4.16 1.54 7.81
CA VAL A 204 -4.63 1.20 6.46
C VAL A 204 -4.13 2.22 5.46
N SER A 205 -3.59 1.71 4.36
CA SER A 205 -3.27 2.50 3.21
C SER A 205 -4.06 2.04 2.00
N ALA A 206 -4.87 2.93 1.44
CA ALA A 206 -5.59 2.68 0.21
C ALA A 206 -4.60 2.67 -0.97
N HIS A 207 -4.56 1.56 -1.70
CA HIS A 207 -4.07 1.53 -3.07
C HIS A 207 -5.20 1.89 -4.03
N THR A 208 -4.86 2.27 -5.27
CA THR A 208 -5.84 2.61 -6.32
C THR A 208 -6.96 3.55 -5.88
N PRO A 209 -6.68 4.64 -5.11
CA PRO A 209 -7.71 5.49 -4.54
C PRO A 209 -8.48 6.30 -5.60
N LEU A 210 -8.00 6.31 -6.85
CA LEU A 210 -8.69 6.93 -8.00
C LEU A 210 -9.40 5.89 -8.88
N GLY A 211 -9.42 4.62 -8.45
CA GLY A 211 -9.86 3.46 -9.24
C GLY A 211 -8.81 3.02 -10.25
N VAL A 212 -8.94 1.79 -10.77
CA VAL A 212 -8.14 1.32 -11.91
C VAL A 212 -8.89 1.63 -13.20
N PRO A 213 -8.29 2.32 -14.18
CA PRO A 213 -8.93 2.54 -15.48
C PRO A 213 -9.24 1.18 -16.13
N THR A 214 -10.52 0.81 -16.24
CA THR A 214 -10.91 -0.43 -16.91
C THR A 214 -10.79 -0.26 -18.42
N SER A 215 -9.94 -1.03 -19.08
CA SER A 215 -9.90 -1.12 -20.55
C SER A 215 -11.05 -1.96 -21.13
N ARG A 216 -12.23 -1.96 -20.48
CA ARG A 216 -13.41 -2.63 -21.04
C ARG A 216 -13.99 -1.72 -22.10
N VAL A 217 -13.63 -1.99 -23.36
CA VAL A 217 -14.51 -1.71 -24.50
C VAL A 217 -15.77 -2.52 -24.24
N VAL A 218 -16.78 -1.89 -23.64
CA VAL A 218 -18.13 -2.47 -23.59
C VAL A 218 -18.67 -2.29 -25.00
N PRO A 219 -18.99 -3.36 -25.76
CA PRO A 219 -19.80 -3.20 -26.95
C PRO A 219 -21.11 -2.55 -26.50
N MET A 220 -21.44 -1.39 -27.07
CA MET A 220 -22.71 -0.71 -26.82
C MET A 220 -23.86 -1.59 -27.33
N THR A 221 -24.31 -2.53 -26.50
CA THR A 221 -25.57 -3.25 -26.67
C THR A 221 -26.21 -3.44 -25.30
N ASN A 222 -26.59 -2.33 -24.65
CA ASN A 222 -27.85 -2.26 -23.91
C ASN A 222 -28.20 -0.80 -23.54
N PRO A 223 -29.33 -0.26 -24.03
CA PRO A 223 -29.76 1.11 -23.74
C PRO A 223 -30.57 1.12 -22.45
N SER A 224 -29.91 1.28 -21.30
CA SER A 224 -30.60 1.73 -20.08
C SER A 224 -29.57 2.16 -19.04
N LEU A 225 -29.03 3.36 -19.23
CA LEU A 225 -28.57 4.26 -18.18
C LEU A 225 -28.37 5.60 -18.88
N SER A 226 -29.29 6.52 -18.62
CA SER A 226 -29.35 7.83 -19.24
C SER A 226 -28.12 8.65 -18.88
N ASP A 227 -27.24 8.82 -19.86
CA ASP A 227 -26.15 9.77 -19.85
C ASP A 227 -26.73 11.17 -20.06
N SER A 228 -26.70 12.00 -19.01
CA SER A 228 -26.94 13.43 -19.13
C SER A 228 -25.59 14.15 -19.05
N GLY A 229 -24.90 14.22 -20.18
CA GLY A 229 -23.60 14.88 -20.29
C GLY A 229 -23.11 14.95 -21.73
N SER A 230 -23.68 15.89 -22.51
CA SER A 230 -23.19 16.47 -23.77
C SER A 230 -22.54 15.54 -24.81
N GLU A 231 -23.20 15.43 -25.96
CA GLU A 231 -22.73 14.78 -27.19
C GLU A 231 -21.27 15.12 -27.55
N ASP A 232 -20.40 14.11 -27.56
CA ASP A 232 -19.00 14.21 -27.98
C ASP A 232 -18.89 14.25 -29.52
N GLU A 233 -18.27 15.32 -30.05
CA GLU A 233 -17.90 15.43 -31.47
C GLU A 233 -16.84 14.38 -31.86
N ALA A 234 -17.02 13.78 -33.04
CA ALA A 234 -16.08 12.84 -33.64
C ALA A 234 -14.80 13.56 -34.09
N GLY A 235 -13.77 13.53 -33.24
CA GLY A 235 -12.46 14.11 -33.55
C GLY A 235 -11.53 14.31 -32.35
N THR A 236 -12.03 14.20 -31.12
CA THR A 236 -11.19 14.38 -29.92
C THR A 236 -10.22 13.20 -29.77
N PRO A 237 -8.89 13.44 -29.73
CA PRO A 237 -7.94 12.38 -29.46
C PRO A 237 -8.26 11.76 -28.11
N ARG A 238 -8.47 10.44 -28.09
CA ARG A 238 -8.63 9.67 -26.85
C ARG A 238 -7.35 9.80 -26.04
N ILE A 239 -7.34 10.73 -25.09
CA ILE A 239 -6.32 10.78 -24.04
C ILE A 239 -6.53 9.51 -23.22
N ALA A 240 -5.70 8.50 -23.46
CA ALA A 240 -5.52 7.44 -22.48
C ALA A 240 -4.99 8.12 -21.22
N PHE A 241 -5.84 8.25 -20.20
CA PHE A 241 -5.43 8.74 -18.88
C PHE A 241 -4.40 7.76 -18.31
N ARG A 242 -3.11 7.99 -18.61
CA ARG A 242 -1.98 7.41 -17.87
C ARG A 242 -1.90 8.14 -16.54
N ARG A 243 -2.78 7.76 -15.59
CA ARG A 243 -2.82 8.39 -14.27
C ARG A 243 -1.65 7.95 -13.41
N ILE A 244 -1.13 8.90 -12.63
CA ILE A 244 -0.27 8.62 -11.49
C ILE A 244 -1.21 8.18 -10.37
N GLU A 245 -1.09 6.95 -9.89
CA GLU A 245 -1.92 6.47 -8.78
C GLU A 245 -1.28 6.88 -7.45
N PRO A 246 -1.86 7.84 -6.70
CA PRO A 246 -1.36 8.12 -5.38
C PRO A 246 -1.66 6.93 -4.46
N GLN A 247 -0.82 6.70 -3.47
CA GLN A 247 -1.19 5.89 -2.32
C GLN A 247 -1.70 6.83 -1.23
N ILE A 248 -2.90 6.57 -0.71
CA ILE A 248 -3.49 7.39 0.37
C ILE A 248 -3.45 6.60 1.66
N CYS A 249 -2.92 7.21 2.71
CA CYS A 249 -2.92 6.66 4.06
C CYS A 249 -4.20 7.14 4.78
N LEU A 250 -4.95 6.22 5.40
CA LEU A 250 -6.31 6.52 5.87
C LEU A 250 -6.37 6.86 7.37
N PHE A 251 -5.51 6.30 8.22
CA PHE A 251 -5.48 6.59 9.66
C PHE A 251 -4.22 6.05 10.34
N GLY A 252 -3.73 6.64 11.43
CA GLY A 252 -2.63 6.06 12.23
C GLY A 252 -2.87 6.23 13.72
N ASN A 253 -2.46 5.24 14.50
CA ASN A 253 -2.59 5.23 15.95
C ASN A 253 -1.17 5.25 16.56
N GLY A 254 -0.84 6.31 17.30
CA GLY A 254 0.28 6.26 18.24
C GLY A 254 -0.07 5.40 19.46
N PRO A 255 0.89 5.08 20.35
CA PRO A 255 0.60 4.34 21.57
C PRO A 255 -0.50 5.06 22.36
N VAL A 256 -1.59 4.36 22.62
CA VAL A 256 -2.71 4.85 23.42
C VAL A 256 -2.22 5.01 24.84
N ASN A 257 -1.95 6.25 25.27
CA ASN A 257 -1.85 6.55 26.69
C ASN A 257 -3.26 6.38 27.28
N THR A 258 -3.44 5.33 28.08
CA THR A 258 -4.74 4.88 28.62
C THR A 258 -5.29 5.77 29.74
N SER A 259 -5.10 7.10 29.67
CA SER A 259 -5.51 8.01 30.74
C SER A 259 -6.60 9.04 30.39
N GLU A 260 -7.17 9.06 29.18
CA GLU A 260 -8.29 9.96 28.89
C GLU A 260 -9.44 9.23 28.20
N THR A 261 -10.39 8.74 29.01
CA THR A 261 -11.73 8.37 28.57
C THR A 261 -12.49 9.64 28.17
N GLY A 262 -12.59 9.89 26.88
CA GLY A 262 -13.42 10.96 26.32
C GLY A 262 -13.77 10.65 24.86
N PHE A 263 -14.89 9.98 24.64
CA PHE A 263 -15.49 9.85 23.31
C PHE A 263 -15.81 11.26 22.80
N LEU A 264 -15.09 11.71 21.76
CA LEU A 264 -15.52 12.81 20.92
C LEU A 264 -15.72 12.27 19.50
N PRO A 265 -16.91 12.46 18.90
CA PRO A 265 -17.18 12.00 17.54
C PRO A 265 -16.36 12.86 16.57
N ALA A 266 -15.45 12.22 15.83
CA ALA A 266 -14.73 12.87 14.75
C ALA A 266 -15.68 13.12 13.58
N THR A 267 -16.25 14.33 13.51
CA THR A 267 -16.95 14.84 12.32
C THR A 267 -15.90 15.32 11.31
N GLY A 268 -15.66 14.53 10.26
CA GLY A 268 -14.78 14.83 9.13
C GLY A 268 -15.34 14.27 7.81
N PRO A 269 -14.97 14.82 6.65
CA PRO A 269 -15.84 14.89 5.45
C PRO A 269 -15.88 13.65 4.54
N LEU A 270 -15.65 12.44 5.06
CA LEU A 270 -15.70 11.21 4.25
C LEU A 270 -16.80 10.27 4.75
N GLN A 271 -18.05 10.67 4.52
CA GLN A 271 -19.21 9.78 4.49
C GLN A 271 -19.55 9.50 3.03
N ALA A 272 -18.81 8.60 2.40
CA ALA A 272 -19.20 7.94 1.16
C ALA A 272 -18.33 6.69 0.95
N VAL A 273 -18.38 5.77 1.90
CA VAL A 273 -18.02 4.38 1.64
C VAL A 273 -19.27 3.60 2.01
N HIS A 274 -20.07 3.24 1.00
CA HIS A 274 -21.19 2.33 1.20
C HIS A 274 -20.58 0.94 1.44
N GLU A 275 -20.69 0.45 2.66
CA GLU A 275 -20.28 -0.89 3.06
C GLU A 275 -21.19 -1.93 2.38
N ILE A 276 -20.59 -2.97 1.80
CA ILE A 276 -21.26 -4.24 1.57
C ILE A 276 -21.02 -5.05 2.84
N GLU A 277 -22.09 -5.24 3.62
CA GLU A 277 -22.12 -6.16 4.75
C GLU A 277 -21.98 -7.59 4.23
N ASP A 278 -20.79 -8.19 4.34
CA ASP A 278 -20.63 -9.64 4.23
C ASP A 278 -20.95 -10.26 5.60
N ASP A 279 -22.24 -10.25 5.94
CA ASP A 279 -22.83 -11.19 6.89
C ASP A 279 -23.24 -12.44 6.12
N THR A 280 -22.49 -13.54 6.26
CA THR A 280 -23.06 -14.89 6.17
C THR A 280 -22.37 -15.81 7.17
N GLU A 281 -23.24 -16.55 7.88
CA GLU A 281 -23.00 -17.47 9.00
C GLU A 281 -21.93 -18.55 8.78
#